data_AF-A0A9X7WK84-F1
#
_entry.id   AF-A0A9X7WK84-F1
#
_cell.length_a   1.000
_cell.length_b   1.000
_cell.length_c   1.000
_cell.angle_alpha   90.00
_cell.angle_beta   90.00
_cell.angle_gamma   90.00
#
_symmetry.space_group_name_H-M   'P 1'
#
loop_
_entity.id
_entity.type
_entity.pdbx_description
1 polymer ?
#
loop_
_entity_poly.entity_id
_entity_poly.type
_entity_poly.pdbx_seq_one_letter_code
_entity_poly.pdbx_strand_id
1 'polypeptide(L)'
;MGWRVLLGGHRRGNGRPAGNGWNRSTNNAQFGVDYFDRTGTARSNMFDNRPTETQYYYTDNDATGAPLLGGKAYKVSFPAGQEPPVKGFWSLTLYNDKHLFHPNELKRYSLGTKNQNLMRNSDGSLTLYAGARSPGPEDESNWLPAPNGPFSLYIRAYWGEPGITEGTWKPPAVEVL
;
A
#
# COMPACT_ATOMS: atom_id res chain seq x y z
N MET A 1 34.65 2.96 -2.79
CA MET A 1 33.31 3.14 -2.18
C MET A 1 32.34 2.18 -2.87
N GLY A 2 31.87 1.16 -2.15
CA GLY A 2 31.28 -0.05 -2.73
C GLY A 2 29.81 0.11 -3.16
N TRP A 3 29.53 -0.36 -4.37
CA TRP A 3 28.23 -0.40 -5.05
C TRP A 3 27.25 -1.44 -4.47
N ARG A 4 26.93 -1.33 -3.17
CA ARG A 4 26.07 -2.30 -2.46
C ARG A 4 24.64 -1.81 -2.15
N VAL A 5 24.18 -0.73 -2.78
CA VAL A 5 22.87 -0.11 -2.48
C VAL A 5 21.72 -0.59 -3.39
N LEU A 6 21.97 -1.34 -4.46
CA LEU A 6 20.94 -1.53 -5.51
C LEU A 6 20.21 -2.89 -5.53
N LEU A 7 20.57 -3.87 -4.70
CA LEU A 7 20.04 -5.24 -4.82
C LEU A 7 19.37 -5.81 -3.56
N GLY A 8 19.25 -5.05 -2.46
CA GLY A 8 18.62 -5.52 -1.22
C GLY A 8 17.68 -4.47 -0.62
N GLY A 9 16.36 -4.70 -0.74
CA GLY A 9 15.30 -3.81 -0.28
C GLY A 9 14.80 -2.92 -1.42
N HIS A 10 13.73 -3.33 -2.11
CA HIS A 10 13.35 -2.77 -3.40
C HIS A 10 13.05 -1.26 -3.43
N ARG A 11 12.83 -0.58 -2.29
CA ARG A 11 12.45 0.85 -2.29
C ARG A 11 13.03 1.70 -1.15
N ARG A 12 14.19 1.34 -0.57
CA ARG A 12 14.88 2.24 0.38
C ARG A 12 15.23 3.55 -0.35
N GLY A 13 14.47 4.62 -0.06
CA GLY A 13 14.70 5.96 -0.61
C GLY A 13 13.72 6.43 -1.69
N ASN A 14 12.65 5.67 -1.99
CA ASN A 14 11.49 6.28 -2.66
C ASN A 14 10.74 7.10 -1.60
N GLY A 15 10.32 8.33 -1.91
CA GLY A 15 9.46 9.16 -1.06
C GLY A 15 9.96 9.46 0.35
N ARG A 16 9.03 9.83 1.23
CA ARG A 16 9.27 10.17 2.64
C ARG A 16 8.39 9.35 3.58
N PRO A 17 8.80 9.14 4.85
CA PRO A 17 7.96 8.46 5.82
C PRO A 17 6.57 9.10 5.96
N ALA A 18 5.53 8.26 5.96
CA ALA A 18 4.13 8.62 6.11
C ALA A 18 3.52 8.10 7.43
N GLY A 19 4.35 7.56 8.32
CA GLY A 19 3.93 6.93 9.57
C GLY A 19 3.66 5.43 9.43
N ASN A 20 3.70 4.71 10.55
CA ASN A 20 3.32 3.29 10.66
C ASN A 20 4.00 2.34 9.64
N GLY A 21 5.27 2.62 9.30
CA GLY A 21 6.05 1.82 8.34
C GLY A 21 5.80 2.16 6.87
N TRP A 22 4.88 3.08 6.56
CA TRP A 22 4.58 3.51 5.20
C TRP A 22 5.47 4.65 4.75
N ASN A 23 5.73 4.71 3.44
CA ASN A 23 6.31 5.86 2.75
C ASN A 23 5.30 6.43 1.76
N ARG A 24 5.44 7.71 1.43
CA ARG A 24 4.62 8.41 0.43
C ARG A 24 5.49 9.24 -0.51
N SER A 25 5.06 9.39 -1.75
CA SER A 25 5.65 10.38 -2.65
C SER A 25 5.34 11.81 -2.20
N THR A 26 6.18 12.77 -2.59
CA THR A 26 6.04 14.17 -2.15
C THR A 26 5.84 15.17 -3.27
N ASN A 27 6.54 15.01 -4.40
CA ASN A 27 6.52 15.96 -5.50
C ASN A 27 6.32 15.26 -6.86
N ASN A 28 5.56 14.16 -6.87
CA ASN A 28 5.20 13.45 -8.10
C ASN A 28 4.67 14.43 -9.17
N ALA A 29 5.14 14.28 -10.41
CA ALA A 29 4.86 15.18 -11.54
C ALA A 29 5.23 16.66 -11.32
N GLN A 30 5.98 16.97 -10.25
CA GLN A 30 6.43 18.31 -9.84
C GLN A 30 7.87 18.27 -9.29
N PHE A 31 8.70 17.34 -9.78
CA PHE A 31 9.99 17.01 -9.19
C PHE A 31 11.01 18.17 -9.14
N GLY A 32 10.95 19.14 -10.04
CA GLY A 32 11.95 20.22 -10.09
C GLY A 32 13.38 19.68 -10.23
N VAL A 33 14.21 19.86 -9.20
CA VAL A 33 15.58 19.33 -9.08
C VAL A 33 15.72 18.12 -8.15
N ASP A 34 14.60 17.57 -7.67
CA ASP A 34 14.57 16.35 -6.86
C ASP A 34 14.78 15.11 -7.74
N TYR A 35 16.04 14.89 -8.11
CA TYR A 35 16.41 13.75 -8.95
C TYR A 35 16.26 12.41 -8.23
N PHE A 36 16.29 12.39 -6.89
CA PHE A 36 16.14 11.17 -6.11
C PHE A 36 14.69 10.68 -6.14
N ASP A 37 13.70 11.53 -5.81
CA ASP A 37 12.29 11.14 -5.90
C ASP A 37 11.91 10.85 -7.36
N ARG A 38 12.43 11.63 -8.33
CA ARG A 38 12.22 11.36 -9.76
C ARG A 38 12.72 9.98 -10.18
N THR A 39 13.92 9.58 -9.74
CA THR A 39 14.51 8.28 -10.09
C THR A 39 13.76 7.13 -9.40
N GLY A 40 13.39 7.31 -8.14
CA GLY A 40 12.56 6.36 -7.39
C GLY A 40 11.22 6.12 -8.08
N THR A 41 10.50 7.20 -8.38
CA THR A 41 9.20 7.16 -9.07
C THR A 41 9.32 6.59 -10.49
N ALA A 42 10.34 6.94 -11.28
CA ALA A 42 10.51 6.36 -12.62
C ALA A 42 10.72 4.83 -12.59
N ARG A 43 11.32 4.29 -11.53
CA ARG A 43 11.51 2.85 -11.34
C ARG A 43 10.24 2.15 -10.85
N SER A 44 9.49 2.77 -9.93
CA SER A 44 8.36 2.10 -9.28
C SER A 44 6.99 2.50 -9.83
N ASN A 45 6.77 3.76 -10.16
CA ASN A 45 5.48 4.26 -10.61
C ASN A 45 5.66 5.32 -11.72
N MET A 46 5.99 4.85 -12.92
CA MET A 46 6.26 5.73 -14.06
C MET A 46 5.02 6.59 -14.40
N PHE A 47 5.23 7.89 -14.57
CA PHE A 47 4.18 8.89 -14.87
C PHE A 47 3.11 9.07 -13.78
N ASP A 48 3.48 8.94 -12.50
CA ASP A 48 2.59 9.25 -11.39
C ASP A 48 1.93 10.64 -11.48
N ASN A 49 0.68 10.70 -11.03
CA ASN A 49 -0.06 11.94 -10.91
C ASN A 49 0.51 12.86 -9.81
N ARG A 50 0.14 14.14 -9.86
CA ARG A 50 0.42 15.08 -8.77
C ARG A 50 -0.23 14.61 -7.46
N PRO A 51 0.38 14.86 -6.29
CA PRO A 51 -0.21 14.52 -4.99
C PRO A 51 -1.65 15.02 -4.77
N THR A 52 -2.02 16.14 -5.39
CA THR A 52 -3.36 16.71 -5.32
C THR A 52 -4.40 15.90 -6.11
N GLU A 53 -3.96 15.12 -7.09
CA GLU A 53 -4.82 14.23 -7.89
C GLU A 53 -4.83 12.81 -7.33
N THR A 54 -3.65 12.27 -7.00
CA THR A 54 -3.52 10.94 -6.38
C THR A 54 -2.31 10.91 -5.47
N GLN A 55 -2.54 10.49 -4.22
CA GLN A 55 -1.46 10.22 -3.28
C GLN A 55 -1.25 8.71 -3.17
N TYR A 56 0.01 8.31 -3.25
CA TYR A 56 0.44 6.93 -3.12
C TYR A 56 1.15 6.75 -1.78
N TYR A 57 0.78 5.69 -1.08
CA TYR A 57 1.47 5.18 0.11
C TYR A 57 1.92 3.76 -0.19
N TYR A 58 3.14 3.40 0.19
CA TYR A 58 3.66 2.06 -0.03
C TYR A 58 4.48 1.57 1.15
N THR A 59 4.45 0.26 1.35
CA THR A 59 5.30 -0.43 2.30
C THR A 59 5.72 -1.79 1.74
N ASP A 60 6.95 -2.17 2.07
CA ASP A 60 7.51 -3.51 1.86
C ASP A 60 7.62 -4.28 3.19
N ASN A 61 7.23 -3.66 4.30
CA ASN A 61 7.46 -4.17 5.64
C ASN A 61 6.19 -4.16 6.50
N ASP A 62 6.16 -5.03 7.50
CA ASP A 62 5.18 -5.04 8.58
C ASP A 62 5.51 -4.01 9.68
N ALA A 63 4.67 -3.95 10.71
CA ALA A 63 4.77 -3.04 11.85
C ALA A 63 6.07 -3.20 12.67
N THR A 64 6.73 -4.35 12.57
CA THR A 64 8.02 -4.61 13.23
C THR A 64 9.22 -4.17 12.38
N GLY A 65 8.96 -3.76 11.13
CA GLY A 65 9.98 -3.45 10.14
C GLY A 65 10.52 -4.66 9.39
N ALA A 66 9.92 -5.85 9.58
CA ALA A 66 10.29 -7.05 8.85
C ALA A 66 9.63 -7.07 7.45
N PRO A 67 10.29 -7.63 6.41
CA PRO A 67 9.71 -7.70 5.08
C PRO A 67 8.39 -8.48 5.03
N LEU A 68 7.48 -8.03 4.17
CA LEU A 68 6.24 -8.74 3.86
C LEU A 68 6.53 -9.98 3.00
N LEU A 69 6.18 -11.16 3.52
CA LEU A 69 6.41 -12.46 2.89
C LEU A 69 5.11 -13.27 2.95
N GLY A 70 4.57 -13.76 1.83
CA GLY A 70 3.25 -14.39 1.82
C GLY A 70 3.17 -15.74 2.53
N GLY A 71 4.30 -16.30 2.98
CA GLY A 71 4.32 -17.39 3.96
C GLY A 71 3.73 -17.02 5.33
N LYS A 72 3.47 -15.73 5.59
CA LYS A 72 2.75 -15.21 6.75
C LYS A 72 1.41 -14.59 6.32
N ALA A 73 0.54 -14.37 7.30
CA ALA A 73 -0.68 -13.59 7.13
C ALA A 73 -0.53 -12.22 7.78
N TYR A 74 -1.16 -11.22 7.18
CA TYR A 74 -1.09 -9.84 7.62
C TYR A 74 -2.47 -9.21 7.59
N LYS A 75 -2.66 -8.18 8.42
CA LYS A 75 -3.86 -7.34 8.42
C LYS A 75 -3.52 -5.85 8.42
N VAL A 76 -4.43 -5.06 7.86
CA VAL A 76 -4.49 -3.60 7.93
C VAL A 76 -5.89 -3.23 8.39
N SER A 77 -6.02 -2.72 9.62
CA SER A 77 -7.31 -2.37 10.23
C SER A 77 -7.50 -0.86 10.25
N PHE A 78 -8.47 -0.38 9.47
CA PHE A 78 -8.91 1.01 9.50
C PHE A 78 -10.00 1.15 10.57
N PRO A 79 -9.80 1.99 11.61
CA PRO A 79 -10.88 2.32 12.53
C PRO A 79 -12.11 2.86 11.78
N ALA A 80 -13.29 2.78 12.39
CA ALA A 80 -14.52 3.23 11.76
C ALA A 80 -14.41 4.70 11.28
N GLY A 81 -14.60 4.92 9.98
CA GLY A 81 -14.52 6.24 9.35
C GLY A 81 -13.10 6.80 9.20
N GLN A 82 -12.06 5.97 9.39
CA GLN A 82 -10.64 6.36 9.29
C GLN A 82 -9.93 5.74 8.08
N GLU A 83 -10.70 5.19 7.13
CA GLU A 83 -10.22 4.90 5.77
C GLU A 83 -9.66 6.17 5.08
N PRO A 84 -8.88 6.04 3.99
CA PRO A 84 -8.32 7.21 3.31
C PRO A 84 -9.37 8.27 2.98
N PRO A 85 -9.25 9.51 3.49
CA PRO A 85 -10.24 10.56 3.24
C PRO A 85 -10.08 11.09 1.81
N VAL A 86 -11.04 10.78 0.96
CA VAL A 86 -11.01 11.00 -0.49
C VAL A 86 -12.37 11.45 -1.00
N LYS A 87 -12.38 12.30 -2.02
CA LYS A 87 -13.58 12.65 -2.81
C LYS A 87 -13.86 11.67 -3.93
N GLY A 88 -12.82 10.94 -4.37
CA GLY A 88 -12.92 9.93 -5.41
C GLY A 88 -13.08 8.54 -4.81
N PHE A 89 -12.00 7.76 -4.84
CA PHE A 89 -11.96 6.41 -4.30
C PHE A 89 -10.57 6.11 -3.75
N TRP A 90 -10.45 5.02 -3.01
CA TRP A 90 -9.16 4.51 -2.58
C TRP A 90 -9.06 3.01 -2.82
N SER A 91 -7.82 2.51 -2.81
CA SER A 91 -7.54 1.08 -2.90
C SER A 91 -6.28 0.70 -2.15
N LEU A 92 -6.31 -0.43 -1.43
CA LEU A 92 -5.15 -1.22 -1.04
C LEU A 92 -4.85 -2.23 -2.16
N THR A 93 -3.64 -2.23 -2.69
CA THR A 93 -3.22 -3.07 -3.84
C THR A 93 -1.98 -3.86 -3.47
N LEU A 94 -1.92 -5.12 -3.92
CA LEU A 94 -0.78 -6.02 -3.71
C LEU A 94 0.06 -6.16 -4.98
N TYR A 95 1.38 -6.06 -4.83
CA TYR A 95 2.35 -6.32 -5.90
C TYR A 95 3.35 -7.40 -5.48
N ASN A 96 3.73 -8.28 -6.41
CA ASN A 96 4.78 -9.26 -6.19
C ASN A 96 6.18 -8.61 -6.19
N ASP A 97 7.21 -9.44 -6.00
CA ASP A 97 8.63 -9.08 -6.05
C ASP A 97 9.05 -8.34 -7.34
N LYS A 98 8.40 -8.64 -8.47
CA LYS A 98 8.64 -7.98 -9.77
C LYS A 98 7.82 -6.70 -9.96
N HIS A 99 7.12 -6.26 -8.93
CA HIS A 99 6.20 -5.12 -8.99
C HIS A 99 5.05 -5.28 -10.01
N LEU A 100 4.59 -6.52 -10.20
CA LEU A 100 3.43 -6.85 -11.01
C LEU A 100 2.29 -7.35 -10.11
N PHE A 101 1.07 -7.36 -10.64
CA PHE A 101 -0.01 -8.07 -9.97
C PHE A 101 0.31 -9.55 -9.87
N HIS A 102 0.04 -10.13 -8.70
CA HIS A 102 0.18 -11.56 -8.50
C HIS A 102 -1.08 -12.27 -9.03
N PRO A 103 -0.97 -13.09 -10.11
CA PRO A 103 -2.11 -13.85 -10.60
C PRO A 103 -2.66 -14.76 -9.51
N ASN A 104 -3.98 -14.77 -9.34
CA ASN A 104 -4.68 -15.58 -8.34
C ASN A 104 -6.06 -15.97 -8.87
N GLU A 105 -6.64 -17.02 -8.28
CA GLU A 105 -7.91 -17.61 -8.72
C GLU A 105 -9.10 -16.65 -8.59
N LEU A 106 -9.07 -15.74 -7.62
CA LEU A 106 -10.10 -14.73 -7.39
C LEU A 106 -10.05 -13.57 -8.40
N LYS A 107 -8.99 -13.48 -9.22
CA LYS A 107 -8.69 -12.32 -10.09
C LYS A 107 -8.77 -11.00 -9.33
N ARG A 108 -8.35 -11.01 -8.05
CA ARG A 108 -8.41 -9.87 -7.14
C ARG A 108 -7.01 -9.35 -6.87
N TYR A 109 -6.79 -8.09 -7.16
CA TYR A 109 -5.48 -7.45 -7.02
C TYR A 109 -5.51 -6.22 -6.10
N SER A 110 -6.71 -5.71 -5.83
CA SER A 110 -6.93 -4.58 -4.95
C SER A 110 -8.26 -4.70 -4.21
N LEU A 111 -8.33 -4.07 -3.04
CA LEU A 111 -9.52 -3.89 -2.23
C LEU A 111 -9.68 -2.41 -1.88
N GLY A 112 -10.92 -1.91 -1.84
CA GLY A 112 -11.20 -0.53 -1.42
C GLY A 112 -12.61 -0.12 -1.81
N THR A 113 -12.82 1.18 -2.07
CA THR A 113 -14.16 1.77 -2.29
C THR A 113 -14.99 1.07 -3.37
N LYS A 114 -14.35 0.50 -4.41
CA LYS A 114 -15.05 -0.14 -5.53
C LYS A 114 -15.54 -1.56 -5.21
N ASN A 115 -15.09 -2.15 -4.11
CA ASN A 115 -15.51 -3.48 -3.69
C ASN A 115 -16.81 -3.38 -2.90
N GLN A 116 -17.91 -3.89 -3.45
CA GLN A 116 -19.25 -3.77 -2.85
C GLN A 116 -19.52 -4.78 -1.72
N ASN A 117 -18.66 -5.80 -1.58
CA ASN A 117 -18.83 -6.92 -0.66
C ASN A 117 -17.80 -6.94 0.48
N LEU A 118 -17.12 -5.82 0.74
CA LEU A 118 -16.25 -5.71 1.90
C LEU A 118 -17.06 -5.81 3.19
N MET A 119 -16.63 -6.68 4.09
CA MET A 119 -17.27 -6.91 5.37
C MET A 119 -16.68 -5.96 6.41
N ARG A 120 -17.54 -5.21 7.11
CA ARG A 120 -17.12 -4.40 8.25
C ARG A 120 -17.23 -5.20 9.54
N ASN A 121 -16.37 -4.88 10.49
CA ASN A 121 -16.46 -5.40 11.84
C ASN A 121 -17.68 -4.79 12.57
N SER A 122 -18.06 -5.38 13.70
CA SER A 122 -19.23 -4.94 14.49
C SER A 122 -19.11 -3.51 15.03
N ASP A 123 -17.88 -3.00 15.22
CA ASP A 123 -17.59 -1.62 15.62
C ASP A 123 -17.54 -0.64 14.44
N GLY A 124 -17.82 -1.10 13.22
CA GLY A 124 -17.80 -0.32 11.98
C GLY A 124 -16.41 -0.19 11.34
N SER A 125 -15.36 -0.70 11.98
CA SER A 125 -14.01 -0.74 11.40
C SER A 125 -13.92 -1.68 10.20
N LEU A 126 -12.90 -1.50 9.36
CA LEU A 126 -12.63 -2.33 8.20
C LEU A 126 -11.24 -2.96 8.33
N THR A 127 -11.19 -4.28 8.42
CA THR A 127 -9.93 -5.04 8.40
C THR A 127 -9.73 -5.65 7.02
N LEU A 128 -8.61 -5.35 6.38
CA LEU A 128 -8.17 -5.99 5.14
C LEU A 128 -7.02 -6.94 5.41
N TYR A 129 -7.00 -8.08 4.73
CA TYR A 129 -5.99 -9.12 4.93
C TYR A 129 -5.10 -9.27 3.69
N ALA A 130 -3.86 -9.70 3.90
CA ALA A 130 -2.94 -10.10 2.84
C ALA A 130 -2.12 -11.33 3.27
N GLY A 131 -1.92 -12.27 2.35
CA GLY A 131 -1.18 -13.51 2.62
C GLY A 131 -1.40 -14.54 1.52
N ALA A 132 -0.59 -15.59 1.45
CA ALA A 132 -0.75 -16.63 0.42
C ALA A 132 -1.91 -17.59 0.71
N ARG A 133 -2.29 -17.73 1.98
CA ARG A 133 -3.41 -18.56 2.42
C ARG A 133 -4.61 -17.68 2.75
N SER A 134 -5.80 -18.14 2.37
CA SER A 134 -7.07 -17.49 2.73
C SER A 134 -7.19 -17.43 4.26
N PRO A 135 -7.63 -16.31 4.85
CA PRO A 135 -7.88 -16.20 6.29
C PRO A 135 -9.12 -16.98 6.74
N GLY A 136 -9.86 -17.58 5.80
CA GLY A 136 -11.10 -18.31 6.06
C GLY A 136 -12.28 -17.69 5.33
N PRO A 137 -13.41 -18.42 5.22
CA PRO A 137 -14.56 -18.01 4.40
C PRO A 137 -15.22 -16.72 4.90
N GLU A 138 -15.16 -16.43 6.21
CA GLU A 138 -15.78 -15.23 6.80
C GLU A 138 -15.04 -13.94 6.41
N ASP A 139 -13.72 -14.02 6.22
CA ASP A 139 -12.84 -12.89 5.93
C ASP A 139 -12.38 -12.85 4.46
N GLU A 140 -12.80 -13.81 3.64
CA GLU A 140 -12.30 -13.97 2.28
C GLU A 140 -12.63 -12.76 1.40
N SER A 141 -13.76 -12.08 1.59
CA SER A 141 -14.09 -10.87 0.83
C SER A 141 -13.11 -9.71 1.09
N ASN A 142 -12.47 -9.70 2.26
CA ASN A 142 -11.53 -8.67 2.71
C ASN A 142 -10.06 -9.05 2.47
N TRP A 143 -9.78 -10.17 1.78
CA TRP A 143 -8.44 -10.69 1.60
C TRP A 143 -7.84 -10.43 0.21
N LEU A 144 -6.56 -10.09 0.18
CA LEU A 144 -5.71 -10.02 -1.00
C LEU A 144 -4.78 -11.25 -1.08
N PRO A 145 -4.96 -12.13 -2.09
CA PRO A 145 -4.04 -13.24 -2.30
C PRO A 145 -2.63 -12.77 -2.65
N ALA A 146 -1.66 -13.16 -1.82
CA ALA A 146 -0.24 -12.85 -2.00
C ALA A 146 0.52 -14.04 -2.63
N PRO A 147 1.66 -13.80 -3.30
CA PRO A 147 2.58 -14.88 -3.64
C PRO A 147 3.17 -15.50 -2.36
N ASN A 148 3.66 -16.75 -2.42
CA ASN A 148 4.40 -17.35 -1.30
C ASN A 148 5.68 -16.54 -0.92
N GLY A 149 6.21 -15.76 -1.85
CA GLY A 149 7.43 -14.96 -1.69
C GLY A 149 7.18 -13.53 -1.20
N PRO A 150 8.16 -12.63 -1.41
CA PRO A 150 8.03 -11.23 -1.07
C PRO A 150 6.92 -10.53 -1.84
N PHE A 151 6.27 -9.56 -1.19
CA PHE A 151 5.29 -8.68 -1.82
C PHE A 151 5.34 -7.28 -1.21
N SER A 152 4.62 -6.35 -1.84
CA SER A 152 4.44 -4.98 -1.37
C SER A 152 2.97 -4.63 -1.30
N LEU A 153 2.62 -3.73 -0.38
CA LEU A 153 1.29 -3.14 -0.30
C LEU A 153 1.32 -1.66 -0.66
N TYR A 154 0.27 -1.24 -1.38
CA TYR A 154 0.11 0.12 -1.87
C TYR A 154 -1.28 0.64 -1.54
N ILE A 155 -1.39 1.77 -0.87
CA ILE A 155 -2.62 2.54 -0.79
C ILE A 155 -2.57 3.65 -1.82
N ARG A 156 -3.62 3.76 -2.63
CA ARG A 156 -3.83 4.87 -3.54
C ARG A 156 -5.07 5.64 -3.11
N ALA A 157 -4.91 6.94 -2.88
CA ALA A 157 -5.98 7.84 -2.49
C ALA A 157 -6.23 8.82 -3.64
N TYR A 158 -7.34 8.65 -4.35
CA TYR A 158 -7.69 9.46 -5.52
C TYR A 158 -8.55 10.64 -5.11
N TRP A 159 -8.14 11.84 -5.53
CA TRP A 159 -8.78 13.10 -5.15
C TRP A 159 -8.86 13.26 -3.63
N GLY A 160 -7.68 13.20 -3.00
CA GLY A 160 -7.54 13.24 -1.54
C GLY A 160 -8.11 14.52 -0.93
N GLU A 161 -8.74 14.38 0.23
CA GLU A 161 -9.15 15.49 1.09
C GLU A 161 -7.95 16.05 1.88
N PRO A 162 -8.10 17.16 2.66
CA PRO A 162 -7.00 17.77 3.39
C PRO A 162 -6.13 16.80 4.19
N GLY A 163 -6.74 15.76 4.79
CA GLY A 163 -6.01 14.68 5.47
C GLY A 163 -4.91 14.04 4.62
N ILE A 164 -5.19 13.78 3.34
CA ILE A 164 -4.25 13.20 2.38
C ILE A 164 -3.30 14.28 1.83
N THR A 165 -3.85 15.40 1.34
CA THR A 165 -3.06 16.42 0.62
C THR A 165 -2.08 17.15 1.53
N GLU A 166 -2.43 17.35 2.79
CA GLU A 166 -1.58 17.98 3.81
C GLU A 166 -0.74 16.95 4.58
N GLY A 167 -1.05 15.65 4.43
CA GLY A 167 -0.29 14.56 5.02
C GLY A 167 -0.48 14.35 6.52
N THR A 168 -1.62 14.79 7.05
CA THR A 168 -2.01 14.56 8.45
C THR A 168 -2.63 13.17 8.65
N TRP A 169 -3.25 12.60 7.62
CA TRP A 169 -3.72 11.21 7.63
C TRP A 169 -2.55 10.24 7.47
N LYS A 170 -2.54 9.20 8.31
CA LYS A 170 -1.52 8.14 8.33
C LYS A 170 -2.21 6.79 8.10
N PRO A 171 -1.71 5.95 7.18
CA PRO A 171 -2.21 4.59 7.05
C PRO A 171 -2.05 3.81 8.37
N PRO A 172 -2.96 2.88 8.71
CA PRO A 172 -2.73 1.92 9.79
C PRO A 172 -1.47 1.07 9.53
N ALA A 173 -0.85 0.58 10.60
CA ALA A 173 0.28 -0.33 10.48
C ALA A 173 -0.16 -1.65 9.83
N VAL A 174 0.77 -2.30 9.13
CA VAL A 174 0.56 -3.66 8.63
C VAL A 174 0.96 -4.64 9.74
N GLU A 175 0.00 -5.26 10.40
CA GLU A 175 0.27 -6.19 11.50
C GLU A 175 0.41 -7.63 10.97
N VAL A 176 1.34 -8.38 11.55
CA VAL A 176 1.44 -9.84 11.33
C VAL A 176 0.40 -10.55 12.19
N LEU A 177 -0.21 -11.61 11.64
CA LEU A 177 -1.13 -12.52 12.34
C LEU A 177 -0.42 -13.77 12.87
#